data_AF-A0A0M2WX45-F1
#
_entry.id   AF-A0A0M2WX45-F1
#
_cell.length_a   1.000
_cell.length_b   1.000
_cell.length_c   1.000
_cell.angle_alpha   90.00
_cell.angle_beta   90.00
_cell.angle_gamma   90.00
#
_symmetry.space_group_name_H-M   'P 1'
#
loop_
_entity.id
_entity.type
_entity.pdbx_description
1 polymer ?
#
loop_
_entity_poly.entity_id
_entity_poly.type
_entity_poly.pdbx_seq_one_letter_code
_entity_poly.pdbx_strand_id
1 'polypeptide(L)'
;MLSLKTASLWPLPVRLACAALAGALVATLLHLAWLVGLMTAVQVAQSEAARLRADYLAAQTRAKQLPQWRAQQRQAGAELALLEQQLPDQQAMAALLTDINAAGQSRGLQISLFKPGVARPQAPYVALPIAIQLRGGYHAMGALLADLARLPRIVTVHELVLTLGKDRLLTFDAVLQAYRLPEAVELAAQATLPPKAGAPAVTPTWRPLAAVAPHPYEAAALADPFNVLPPAPVSGQRGGVAGPDLRRMREPLESVALPAISMVGSVQQDGRLSALLLAGQRVYRVTVGQYLGQNHGVVTDISERALQYKELLQDGGGGWRERRGSLSLSKAGDAKASVPEAAP
;
A
#
# COMPACT_ATOMS: atom_id res chain seq x y z
N MET A 1 8.80 -101.73 -9.65
CA MET A 1 8.93 -100.60 -8.72
C MET A 1 10.20 -100.79 -7.89
N LEU A 2 11.26 -100.05 -8.20
CA LEU A 2 12.56 -100.15 -7.52
C LEU A 2 12.44 -99.44 -6.17
N SER A 3 12.36 -100.22 -5.09
CA SER A 3 12.22 -99.71 -3.73
C SER A 3 13.57 -99.73 -3.02
N LEU A 4 13.94 -98.61 -2.38
CA LEU A 4 15.20 -98.40 -1.65
C LEU A 4 15.45 -99.41 -0.50
N LYS A 5 14.48 -100.27 -0.18
CA LYS A 5 14.58 -101.34 0.83
C LYS A 5 15.24 -102.64 0.36
N THR A 6 15.39 -102.91 -0.95
CA THR A 6 15.98 -104.17 -1.48
C THR A 6 17.35 -103.99 -2.13
N ALA A 7 18.08 -102.91 -1.81
CA ALA A 7 19.38 -102.59 -2.39
C ALA A 7 20.49 -103.65 -2.11
N SER A 8 20.31 -104.47 -1.07
CA SER A 8 21.30 -105.47 -0.63
C SER A 8 21.29 -106.78 -1.46
N LEU A 9 20.21 -107.06 -2.21
CA LEU A 9 19.99 -108.36 -2.89
C LEU A 9 20.27 -108.35 -4.41
N TRP A 10 20.87 -107.29 -4.95
CA TRP A 10 21.14 -107.18 -6.39
C TRP A 10 22.38 -107.96 -6.86
N PRO A 11 22.37 -108.52 -8.09
CA PRO A 11 23.53 -109.20 -8.67
C PRO A 11 24.74 -108.26 -8.75
N LEU A 12 25.93 -108.79 -8.44
CA LEU A 12 27.20 -108.05 -8.31
C LEU A 12 27.50 -107.00 -9.42
N PRO A 13 27.29 -107.26 -10.74
CA PRO A 13 27.60 -106.27 -11.77
C PRO A 13 26.74 -105.00 -11.67
N VAL A 14 25.48 -105.11 -11.26
CA VAL A 14 24.57 -103.96 -11.14
C VAL A 14 24.97 -103.06 -9.95
N ARG A 15 25.46 -103.66 -8.85
CA ARG A 15 25.94 -102.92 -7.68
C ARG A 15 27.18 -102.08 -7.99
N LEU A 16 28.12 -102.65 -8.74
CA LEU A 16 29.33 -101.94 -9.17
C LEU A 16 29.00 -100.80 -10.16
N ALA A 17 28.08 -101.04 -11.10
CA ALA A 17 27.62 -100.00 -12.02
C ALA A 17 26.92 -98.82 -11.29
N CYS A 18 26.04 -99.11 -10.33
CA CYS A 18 25.40 -98.07 -9.52
C CYS A 18 26.39 -97.33 -8.61
N ALA A 19 27.38 -98.04 -8.02
CA ALA A 19 28.42 -97.41 -7.22
C ALA A 19 29.32 -96.48 -8.06
N ALA A 20 29.67 -96.89 -9.28
CA ALA A 20 30.45 -96.07 -10.21
C ALA A 20 29.69 -94.82 -10.66
N LEU A 21 28.39 -94.95 -10.97
CA LEU A 21 27.52 -93.82 -11.31
C LEU A 21 27.36 -92.85 -10.13
N ALA A 22 27.14 -93.36 -8.92
CA ALA A 22 27.05 -92.53 -7.72
C ALA A 22 28.38 -91.80 -7.43
N GLY A 23 29.52 -92.49 -7.58
CA GLY A 23 30.85 -91.89 -7.45
C GLY A 23 31.12 -90.80 -8.49
N ALA A 24 30.76 -91.05 -9.75
CA ALA A 24 30.87 -90.05 -10.82
C ALA A 24 29.97 -88.83 -10.55
N LEU A 25 28.76 -89.04 -10.04
CA LEU A 25 27.82 -87.98 -9.67
C LEU A 25 28.35 -87.14 -8.49
N VAL A 26 28.91 -87.77 -7.45
CA VAL A 26 29.55 -87.05 -6.34
C VAL A 26 30.77 -86.27 -6.81
N ALA A 27 31.61 -86.86 -7.67
CA ALA A 27 32.77 -86.17 -8.23
C ALA A 27 32.37 -84.97 -9.10
N THR A 28 31.33 -85.10 -9.93
CA THR A 28 30.80 -83.97 -10.72
C THR A 28 30.19 -82.90 -9.83
N LEU A 29 29.45 -83.27 -8.77
CA LEU A 29 28.92 -82.29 -7.81
C LEU A 29 30.03 -81.56 -7.06
N LEU A 30 31.08 -82.25 -6.63
CA LEU A 30 32.24 -81.65 -5.96
C LEU A 30 32.99 -80.69 -6.90
N HIS A 31 33.19 -81.11 -8.15
CA HIS A 31 33.82 -80.28 -9.19
C HIS A 31 32.97 -79.05 -9.54
N LEU A 32 31.64 -79.20 -9.62
CA LEU A 32 30.72 -78.08 -9.82
C LEU A 32 30.74 -77.13 -8.63
N ALA A 33 30.76 -77.65 -7.39
CA ALA A 33 30.87 -76.82 -6.19
C ALA A 33 32.19 -76.04 -6.17
N TRP A 34 33.30 -76.66 -6.58
CA TRP A 34 34.59 -75.99 -6.73
C TRP A 34 34.56 -74.89 -7.80
N LEU A 35 34.01 -75.19 -8.99
CA LEU A 35 33.85 -74.21 -10.08
C LEU A 35 32.99 -73.02 -9.68
N VAL A 36 31.87 -73.28 -8.99
CA VAL A 36 30.98 -72.23 -8.47
C VAL A 36 31.73 -71.38 -7.44
N GLY A 37 32.54 -71.99 -6.56
CA GLY A 37 33.39 -71.26 -5.62
C GLY A 37 34.44 -70.35 -6.29
N LEU A 38 35.07 -70.80 -7.38
CA LEU A 38 35.99 -69.97 -8.15
C LEU A 38 35.26 -68.81 -8.85
N MET A 39 34.07 -69.07 -9.41
CA MET A 39 33.26 -68.03 -10.05
C MET A 39 32.81 -66.96 -9.05
N THR A 40 32.38 -67.35 -7.84
CA THR A 40 31.98 -66.39 -6.81
C THR A 40 33.17 -65.57 -6.32
N ALA A 41 34.35 -66.17 -6.14
CA ALA A 41 35.56 -65.45 -5.77
C ALA A 41 35.96 -64.40 -6.83
N VAL A 42 35.88 -64.75 -8.13
CA VAL A 42 36.14 -63.80 -9.22
C VAL A 42 35.10 -62.68 -9.27
N GLN A 43 33.81 -63.00 -9.06
CA GLN A 43 32.75 -62.00 -9.01
C GLN A 43 32.94 -61.00 -7.86
N VAL A 44 33.31 -61.47 -6.67
CA VAL A 44 33.60 -60.62 -5.52
C VAL A 44 34.76 -59.69 -5.83
N ALA A 45 35.89 -60.22 -6.34
CA ALA A 45 37.05 -59.42 -6.70
C ALA A 45 36.73 -58.36 -7.78
N GLN A 46 35.92 -58.70 -8.79
CA GLN A 46 35.47 -57.73 -9.80
C GLN A 46 34.58 -56.64 -9.20
N SER A 47 33.69 -57.00 -8.27
CA SER A 47 32.81 -56.02 -7.60
C SER A 47 33.58 -55.05 -6.72
N GLU A 48 34.60 -55.54 -6.02
CA GLU A 48 35.52 -54.72 -5.22
C GLU A 48 36.31 -53.76 -6.12
N ALA A 49 36.89 -54.26 -7.21
CA ALA A 49 37.61 -53.41 -8.17
C ALA A 49 36.70 -52.33 -8.78
N ALA A 50 35.45 -52.68 -9.13
CA ALA A 50 34.48 -51.73 -9.64
C ALA A 50 34.12 -50.65 -8.60
N ARG A 51 33.92 -51.05 -7.33
CA ARG A 51 33.64 -50.13 -6.23
C ARG A 51 34.81 -49.18 -5.97
N LEU A 52 36.03 -49.70 -5.85
CA LEU A 52 37.23 -48.90 -5.64
C LEU A 52 37.43 -47.89 -6.78
N ARG A 53 37.15 -48.31 -8.02
CA ARG A 53 37.20 -47.42 -9.18
C ARG A 53 36.13 -46.33 -9.10
N ALA A 54 34.91 -46.64 -8.70
CA ALA A 54 33.85 -45.66 -8.51
C ALA A 54 34.22 -44.64 -7.41
N ASP A 55 34.72 -45.12 -6.27
CA ASP A 55 35.16 -44.28 -5.15
C ASP A 55 36.32 -43.37 -5.55
N TYR A 56 37.30 -43.90 -6.31
CA TYR A 56 38.41 -43.11 -6.86
C TYR A 56 37.92 -41.99 -7.79
N LEU A 57 37.00 -42.28 -8.70
CA LEU A 57 36.45 -41.28 -9.62
C LEU A 57 35.61 -40.23 -8.87
N ALA A 58 34.83 -40.63 -7.87
CA ALA A 58 34.08 -39.73 -7.01
C ALA A 58 35.00 -38.81 -6.18
N ALA A 59 36.09 -39.37 -5.63
CA ALA A 59 37.12 -38.59 -4.94
C ALA A 59 37.84 -37.62 -5.90
N GLN A 60 38.17 -38.07 -7.10
CA GLN A 60 38.79 -37.23 -8.12
C GLN A 60 37.88 -36.05 -8.53
N THR A 61 36.59 -36.29 -8.70
CA THR A 61 35.62 -35.25 -9.05
C THR A 61 35.51 -34.21 -7.94
N ARG A 62 35.43 -34.64 -6.67
CA ARG A 62 35.46 -33.75 -5.51
C ARG A 62 36.76 -32.94 -5.44
N ALA A 63 37.91 -33.57 -5.69
CA ALA A 63 39.20 -32.89 -5.71
C ALA A 63 39.28 -31.82 -6.82
N LYS A 64 38.74 -32.11 -8.01
CA LYS A 64 38.65 -31.14 -9.12
C LYS A 64 37.74 -29.95 -8.79
N GLN A 65 36.71 -30.16 -7.97
CA GLN A 65 35.79 -29.10 -7.50
C GLN A 65 36.34 -28.31 -6.29
N LEU A 66 37.42 -28.74 -5.66
CA LEU A 66 38.01 -28.03 -4.53
C LEU A 66 38.46 -26.59 -4.85
N PRO A 67 39.16 -26.29 -5.97
CA PRO A 67 39.59 -24.92 -6.27
C PRO A 67 38.42 -23.95 -6.47
N GLN A 68 37.32 -24.37 -7.11
CA GLN A 68 36.13 -23.51 -7.27
C GLN A 68 35.48 -23.19 -5.93
N TRP A 69 35.36 -24.16 -5.02
CA TRP A 69 34.78 -23.92 -3.68
C TRP A 69 35.68 -23.03 -2.83
N ARG A 70 37.01 -23.20 -2.90
CA ARG A 70 37.96 -22.29 -2.27
C ARG A 70 37.90 -20.88 -2.85
N ALA A 71 37.68 -20.75 -4.17
CA ALA A 71 37.48 -19.45 -4.80
C ALA A 71 36.18 -18.79 -4.30
N GLN A 72 35.08 -19.54 -4.25
CA GLN A 72 33.80 -19.07 -3.70
C GLN A 72 33.93 -18.66 -2.23
N GLN A 73 34.62 -19.43 -1.39
CA GLN A 73 34.86 -19.06 0.01
C GLN A 73 35.67 -17.77 0.14
N ARG A 74 36.72 -17.58 -0.70
CA ARG A 74 37.51 -16.34 -0.69
C ARG A 74 36.68 -15.14 -1.15
N GLN A 75 35.86 -15.30 -2.18
CA GLN A 75 34.96 -14.25 -2.67
C GLN A 75 33.93 -13.87 -1.59
N ALA A 76 33.25 -14.87 -1.01
CA ALA A 76 32.29 -14.65 0.06
C ALA A 76 32.93 -13.99 1.29
N GLY A 77 34.16 -14.39 1.66
CA GLY A 77 34.89 -13.76 2.75
C GLY A 77 35.32 -12.32 2.46
N ALA A 78 35.75 -12.01 1.23
CA ALA A 78 36.09 -10.66 0.82
C ALA A 78 34.86 -9.74 0.80
N GLU A 79 33.72 -10.24 0.35
CA GLU A 79 32.46 -9.51 0.41
C GLU A 79 31.97 -9.31 1.84
N LEU A 80 32.06 -10.34 2.69
CA LEU A 80 31.74 -10.20 4.11
C LEU A 80 32.62 -9.14 4.77
N ALA A 81 33.92 -9.12 4.49
CA ALA A 81 34.83 -8.10 5.00
C ALA A 81 34.46 -6.68 4.52
N LEU A 82 34.00 -6.54 3.28
CA LEU A 82 33.48 -5.26 2.77
C LEU A 82 32.18 -4.85 3.49
N LEU A 83 31.29 -5.81 3.75
CA LEU A 83 30.05 -5.58 4.48
C LEU A 83 30.31 -5.24 5.95
N GLU A 84 31.25 -5.93 6.61
CA GLU A 84 31.68 -5.64 7.98
C GLU A 84 32.22 -4.21 8.10
N GLN A 85 32.92 -3.70 7.08
CA GLN A 85 33.33 -2.29 7.02
C GLN A 85 32.16 -1.31 6.83
N GLN A 86 31.07 -1.75 6.19
CA GLN A 86 29.85 -0.95 6.02
C GLN A 86 28.90 -1.04 7.22
N LEU A 87 29.05 -2.06 8.06
CA LEU A 87 28.22 -2.26 9.23
C LEU A 87 28.63 -1.25 10.31
N PRO A 88 27.67 -0.46 10.82
CA PRO A 88 27.96 0.61 11.77
C PRO A 88 28.57 0.06 13.07
N ASP A 89 29.79 0.50 13.38
CA ASP A 89 30.47 0.28 14.67
C ASP A 89 29.68 0.92 15.85
N GLN A 90 29.96 0.60 17.12
CA GLN A 90 29.25 1.16 18.28
C GLN A 90 29.15 2.70 18.23
N GLN A 91 30.20 3.38 17.75
CA GLN A 91 30.25 4.83 17.60
C GLN A 91 29.25 5.37 16.57
N ALA A 92 28.92 4.55 15.57
CA ALA A 92 27.98 4.92 14.56
C ALA A 92 26.55 4.99 15.15
N MET A 93 26.21 4.26 16.22
CA MET A 93 24.87 4.37 16.83
C MET A 93 24.59 5.78 17.36
N ALA A 94 25.56 6.42 18.01
CA ALA A 94 25.40 7.79 18.49
C ALA A 94 25.11 8.77 17.33
N ALA A 95 25.78 8.60 16.20
CA ALA A 95 25.52 9.38 14.99
C ALA A 95 24.12 9.11 14.41
N LEU A 96 23.61 7.87 14.45
CA LEU A 96 22.22 7.57 14.04
C LEU A 96 21.22 8.38 14.86
N LEU A 97 21.43 8.48 16.17
CA LEU A 97 20.55 9.26 17.05
C LEU A 97 20.54 10.74 16.64
N THR A 98 21.70 11.29 16.30
CA THR A 98 21.84 12.66 15.81
C THR A 98 21.19 12.85 14.44
N ASP A 99 21.39 11.93 13.51
CA ASP A 99 20.86 11.99 12.15
C ASP A 99 19.33 11.94 12.15
N ILE A 100 18.73 11.05 12.97
CA ILE A 100 17.27 10.95 13.14
C ILE A 100 16.72 12.27 13.71
N ASN A 101 17.40 12.83 14.71
CA ASN A 101 16.96 14.08 15.33
C ASN A 101 17.06 15.27 14.35
N ALA A 102 18.16 15.37 13.60
CA ALA A 102 18.34 16.38 12.56
C ALA A 102 17.31 16.25 11.43
N ALA A 103 17.03 15.03 10.97
CA ALA A 103 16.00 14.76 9.98
C ALA A 103 14.61 15.18 10.50
N GLY A 104 14.25 14.83 11.74
CA GLY A 104 12.99 15.23 12.37
C GLY A 104 12.83 16.75 12.46
N GLN A 105 13.85 17.44 12.95
CA GLN A 105 13.83 18.90 13.11
C GLN A 105 13.74 19.62 11.76
N SER A 106 14.45 19.15 10.73
CA SER A 106 14.42 19.74 9.38
C SER A 106 13.02 19.72 8.74
N ARG A 107 12.18 18.76 9.15
CA ARG A 107 10.79 18.61 8.69
C ARG A 107 9.78 19.31 9.61
N GLY A 108 10.24 20.05 10.63
CA GLY A 108 9.38 20.75 11.59
C GLY A 108 8.69 19.82 12.59
N LEU A 109 9.24 18.63 12.81
CA LEU A 109 8.68 17.63 13.71
C LEU A 109 9.26 17.79 15.11
N GLN A 110 8.39 17.76 16.11
CA GLN A 110 8.79 17.80 17.51
C GLN A 110 8.95 16.38 18.03
N ILE A 111 10.16 16.01 18.44
CA ILE A 111 10.44 14.71 19.04
C ILE A 111 10.09 14.79 20.52
N SER A 112 9.03 14.10 20.93
CA SER A 112 8.52 14.12 22.31
C SER A 112 9.18 13.04 23.17
N LEU A 113 9.41 11.86 22.60
CA LEU A 113 10.04 10.75 23.28
C LEU A 113 11.04 10.07 22.36
N PHE A 114 12.22 9.78 22.90
CA PHE A 114 13.22 8.98 22.24
C PHE A 114 13.90 8.10 23.28
N LYS A 115 13.57 6.80 23.30
CA LYS A 115 14.07 5.87 24.31
C LYS A 115 14.62 4.60 23.66
N PRO A 116 15.95 4.38 23.68
CA PRO A 116 16.54 3.09 23.34
C PRO A 116 16.05 2.00 24.29
N GLY A 117 15.64 0.87 23.73
CA GLY A 117 15.24 -0.33 24.46
C GLY A 117 16.40 -1.28 24.72
N VAL A 118 16.07 -2.46 25.25
CA VAL A 118 17.03 -3.53 25.49
C VAL A 118 17.31 -4.28 24.19
N ALA A 119 18.59 -4.52 23.89
CA ALA A 119 19.02 -5.30 22.73
C ALA A 119 18.40 -6.71 22.76
N ARG A 120 17.81 -7.13 21.64
CA ARG A 120 17.22 -8.46 21.48
C ARG A 120 18.13 -9.32 20.60
N PRO A 121 18.85 -10.30 21.17
CA PRO A 121 19.68 -11.21 20.40
C PRO A 121 18.81 -12.08 19.49
N GLN A 122 19.10 -12.09 18.19
CA GLN A 122 18.52 -13.00 17.21
C GLN A 122 19.68 -13.63 16.42
N ALA A 123 19.58 -14.87 15.96
CA ALA A 123 20.62 -15.43 15.10
C ALA A 123 20.31 -15.07 13.63
N PRO A 124 21.22 -14.44 12.87
CA PRO A 124 22.63 -14.09 13.15
C PRO A 124 22.90 -12.62 13.58
N TYR A 125 21.89 -11.83 13.94
CA TYR A 125 22.00 -10.38 14.20
C TYR A 125 21.29 -9.91 15.49
N VAL A 126 21.75 -8.83 16.10
CA VAL A 126 21.09 -8.24 17.27
C VAL A 126 20.22 -7.07 16.83
N ALA A 127 18.95 -7.09 17.24
CA ALA A 127 18.01 -6.00 16.99
C ALA A 127 17.94 -5.07 18.22
N LEU A 128 18.18 -3.78 18.01
CA LEU A 128 18.00 -2.74 19.02
C LEU A 128 16.70 -1.99 18.75
N PRO A 129 15.64 -2.19 19.56
CA PRO A 129 14.42 -1.41 19.43
C PRO A 129 14.62 -0.02 20.03
N ILE A 130 14.11 1.00 19.36
CA ILE A 130 14.15 2.40 19.75
C ILE A 130 12.72 2.93 19.68
N ALA A 131 12.13 3.21 20.83
CA ALA A 131 10.80 3.81 20.88
C ALA A 131 10.91 5.31 20.58
N ILE A 132 10.12 5.76 19.60
CA ILE A 132 10.05 7.16 19.21
C ILE A 132 8.62 7.65 19.26
N GLN A 133 8.47 8.89 19.74
CA GLN A 133 7.22 9.65 19.66
C GLN A 133 7.49 10.98 18.99
N LEU A 134 6.82 11.22 17.88
CA LEU A 134 6.96 12.40 17.06
C LEU A 134 5.63 13.14 17.00
N ARG A 135 5.69 14.47 16.91
CA ARG A 135 4.51 15.32 16.79
C ARG A 135 4.64 16.28 15.62
N GLY A 136 3.65 16.32 14.72
CA GLY A 136 3.65 17.24 13.58
C GLY A 136 2.56 16.95 12.55
N GLY A 137 2.77 17.42 11.31
CA GLY A 137 1.85 17.21 10.18
C GLY A 137 2.06 15.86 9.47
N TYR A 138 1.05 15.40 8.72
CA TYR A 138 1.07 14.08 8.08
C TYR A 138 2.17 13.94 7.01
N HIS A 139 2.27 14.91 6.10
CA HIS A 139 3.27 14.86 5.03
C HIS A 139 4.70 14.98 5.56
N ALA A 140 4.89 15.73 6.65
CA ALA A 140 6.19 15.83 7.29
C ALA A 140 6.63 14.49 7.90
N MET A 141 5.71 13.69 8.47
CA MET A 141 6.00 12.31 8.87
C MET A 141 6.40 11.44 7.68
N GLY A 142 5.64 11.48 6.59
CA GLY A 142 5.93 10.69 5.39
C GLY A 142 7.30 11.02 4.79
N ALA A 143 7.65 12.30 4.76
CA ALA A 143 8.96 12.77 4.33
C ALA A 143 10.08 12.28 5.26
N LEU A 144 9.87 12.32 6.58
CA LEU A 144 10.83 11.77 7.54
C LEU A 144 11.07 10.27 7.30
N LEU A 145 10.02 9.47 7.11
CA LEU A 145 10.16 8.03 6.85
C LEU A 145 10.96 7.76 5.57
N ALA A 146 10.77 8.57 4.53
CA ALA A 146 11.58 8.48 3.30
C ALA A 146 13.04 8.88 3.54
N ASP A 147 13.31 9.89 4.37
CA ASP A 147 14.67 10.28 4.74
C ASP A 147 15.36 9.20 5.59
N LEU A 148 14.63 8.55 6.51
CA LEU A 148 15.13 7.42 7.30
C LEU A 148 15.53 6.24 6.41
N ALA A 149 14.77 5.96 5.36
CA ALA A 149 15.09 4.91 4.38
C ALA A 149 16.37 5.23 3.56
N ARG A 150 16.77 6.50 3.48
CA ARG A 150 17.99 6.94 2.77
C ARG A 150 19.23 6.94 3.64
N LEU A 151 19.09 6.77 4.95
CA LEU A 151 20.25 6.69 5.83
C LEU A 151 21.12 5.49 5.43
N PRO A 152 22.45 5.58 5.52
CA PRO A 152 23.37 4.50 5.14
C PRO A 152 23.39 3.34 6.17
N ARG A 153 22.23 3.03 6.77
CA ARG A 153 22.07 2.11 7.90
C ARG A 153 20.75 1.36 7.78
N ILE A 154 20.74 0.11 8.23
CA ILE A 154 19.53 -0.72 8.22
C ILE A 154 18.67 -0.37 9.44
N VAL A 155 17.65 0.45 9.21
CA VAL A 155 16.62 0.80 10.20
C VAL A 155 15.25 0.44 9.62
N THR A 156 14.45 -0.24 10.41
CA THR A 156 13.10 -0.66 10.03
C THR A 156 12.09 -0.11 11.01
N VAL A 157 10.89 0.21 10.53
CA VAL A 157 9.82 0.77 11.35
C VAL A 157 8.84 -0.34 11.70
N HIS A 158 8.57 -0.49 12.99
CA HIS A 158 7.62 -1.45 13.54
C HIS A 158 6.55 -0.72 14.36
N GLU A 159 5.36 -1.32 14.45
CA GLU A 159 4.28 -0.90 15.35
C GLU A 159 3.96 0.61 15.25
N LEU A 160 3.52 1.03 14.07
CA LEU A 160 3.17 2.42 13.78
C LEU A 160 1.75 2.73 14.24
N VAL A 161 1.62 3.72 15.11
CA VAL A 161 0.34 4.24 15.60
C VAL A 161 0.27 5.74 15.37
N LEU A 162 -0.84 6.20 14.80
CA LEU A 162 -1.13 7.61 14.53
C LEU A 162 -2.33 8.03 15.36
N THR A 163 -2.16 9.08 16.16
CA THR A 163 -3.26 9.67 16.96
C THR A 163 -3.38 11.16 16.64
N LEU A 164 -4.61 11.63 16.43
CA LEU A 164 -4.88 13.04 16.17
C LEU A 164 -5.10 13.77 17.51
N GLY A 165 -4.20 14.70 17.82
CA GLY A 165 -4.34 15.55 19.00
C GLY A 165 -5.44 16.62 18.82
N LYS A 166 -5.91 17.18 19.94
CA LYS A 166 -6.92 18.28 19.95
C LYS A 166 -6.44 19.51 19.15
N ASP A 167 -5.14 19.68 19.12
CA ASP A 167 -4.38 20.75 18.50
C ASP A 167 -4.20 20.55 16.99
N ARG A 168 -4.85 19.52 16.41
CA ARG A 168 -4.76 19.08 15.00
C ARG A 168 -3.36 18.68 14.52
N LEU A 169 -2.43 18.49 15.45
CA LEU A 169 -1.16 17.84 15.18
C LEU A 169 -1.31 16.33 15.40
N LEU A 170 -0.68 15.55 14.53
CA LEU A 170 -0.60 14.11 14.68
C LEU A 170 0.53 13.76 15.65
N THR A 171 0.23 12.91 16.60
CA THR A 171 1.23 12.20 17.40
C THR A 171 1.44 10.83 16.78
N PHE A 172 2.70 10.55 16.47
CA PHE A 172 3.17 9.35 15.81
C PHE A 172 4.02 8.57 16.80
N ASP A 173 3.54 7.39 17.19
CA ASP A 173 4.27 6.44 18.02
C ASP A 173 4.76 5.31 17.12
N ALA A 174 6.07 5.03 17.17
CA ALA A 174 6.66 3.92 16.42
C ALA A 174 7.87 3.33 17.14
N VAL A 175 8.19 2.09 16.80
CA VAL A 175 9.40 1.40 17.26
C VAL A 175 10.34 1.22 16.09
N LEU A 176 11.43 1.95 16.07
CA LEU A 176 12.50 1.74 15.10
C LEU A 176 13.35 0.55 15.54
N GLN A 177 13.62 -0.41 14.67
CA GLN A 177 14.58 -1.47 14.90
C GLN A 177 15.83 -1.23 14.07
N ALA A 178 16.96 -1.04 14.76
CA ALA A 178 18.29 -1.00 14.17
C ALA A 178 18.98 -2.36 14.34
N TYR A 179 19.70 -2.80 13.31
CA TYR A 179 20.40 -4.09 13.33
C TYR A 179 21.91 -3.90 13.43
N ARG A 180 22.56 -4.75 14.23
CA ARG A 180 24.02 -4.83 14.34
C ARG A 180 24.50 -6.26 14.52
N LEU A 181 25.80 -6.47 14.36
CA LEU A 181 26.42 -7.75 14.70
C LEU A 181 26.43 -7.98 16.22
N PRO A 182 26.30 -9.24 16.65
CA PRO A 182 26.40 -9.61 18.06
C PRO A 182 27.83 -9.57 18.58
N GLU A 183 27.98 -9.16 19.84
CA GLU A 183 29.26 -9.22 20.56
C GLU A 183 29.48 -10.60 21.20
N ALA A 184 30.70 -10.86 21.70
CA ALA A 184 31.10 -12.15 22.28
C ALA A 184 30.12 -12.68 23.35
N VAL A 185 29.61 -11.80 24.21
CA VAL A 185 28.66 -12.15 25.27
C VAL A 185 27.27 -12.50 24.71
N GLU A 186 26.83 -11.77 23.68
CA GLU A 186 25.52 -11.98 23.04
C GLU A 186 25.53 -13.18 22.09
N LEU A 187 26.70 -13.54 21.54
CA LEU A 187 26.92 -14.78 20.79
C LEU A 187 26.66 -16.00 21.67
N ALA A 188 27.14 -15.98 22.91
CA ALA A 188 26.85 -17.04 23.88
C ALA A 188 25.35 -17.12 24.22
N ALA A 189 24.68 -15.97 24.33
CA ALA A 189 23.23 -15.91 24.53
C ALA A 189 22.41 -16.35 23.30
N GLN A 190 22.94 -16.22 22.08
CA GLN A 190 22.28 -16.75 20.87
C GLN A 190 22.41 -18.26 20.74
N ALA A 191 23.54 -18.83 21.20
CA ALA A 191 23.76 -20.27 21.14
C ALA A 191 22.75 -21.06 22.00
N THR A 192 22.12 -20.42 22.98
CA THR A 192 21.08 -21.02 23.83
C THR A 192 19.65 -20.82 23.27
N LEU A 193 19.47 -20.00 22.22
CA LEU A 193 18.17 -19.83 21.58
C LEU A 193 17.81 -21.08 20.75
N PRO A 194 16.55 -21.56 20.81
CA PRO A 194 16.12 -22.65 19.95
C PRO A 194 16.26 -22.24 18.47
N PRO A 195 16.82 -23.09 17.59
CA PRO A 195 16.91 -22.77 16.17
C PRO A 195 15.52 -22.48 15.62
N LYS A 196 15.39 -21.41 14.82
CA LYS A 196 14.13 -21.05 14.17
C LYS A 196 13.68 -22.22 13.29
N ALA A 197 12.72 -22.99 13.79
CA ALA A 197 12.17 -24.15 13.09
C ALA A 197 11.57 -23.71 11.75
N GLY A 198 12.12 -24.22 10.65
CA GLY A 198 11.62 -23.93 9.31
C GLY A 198 12.53 -23.10 8.40
N ALA A 199 13.80 -22.85 8.75
CA ALA A 199 14.77 -22.48 7.73
C ALA A 199 15.01 -23.73 6.85
N PRO A 200 14.57 -23.75 5.57
CA PRO A 200 14.87 -24.89 4.70
C PRO A 200 16.38 -25.08 4.64
N ALA A 201 16.83 -26.33 4.58
CA ALA A 201 18.22 -26.65 4.28
C ALA A 201 18.51 -26.26 2.83
N VAL A 202 18.62 -24.95 2.59
CA VAL A 202 18.96 -24.40 1.28
C VAL A 202 20.42 -24.75 1.06
N THR A 203 20.69 -25.49 -0.01
CA THR A 203 22.05 -25.59 -0.53
C THR A 203 22.53 -24.17 -0.80
N PRO A 204 23.64 -23.70 -0.21
CA PRO A 204 24.02 -22.29 -0.32
C PRO A 204 24.43 -21.98 -1.76
N THR A 205 23.46 -21.60 -2.59
CA THR A 205 23.71 -20.95 -3.86
C THR A 205 23.96 -19.49 -3.55
N TRP A 206 25.22 -19.09 -3.68
CA TRP A 206 25.63 -17.69 -3.57
C TRP A 206 24.78 -16.83 -4.53
N ARG A 207 24.12 -15.82 -3.99
CA ARG A 207 23.32 -14.84 -4.75
C ARG A 207 23.76 -13.44 -4.32
N PRO A 208 24.10 -12.54 -5.25
CA PRO A 208 24.45 -11.17 -4.90
C PRO A 208 23.27 -10.50 -4.17
N LEU A 209 23.59 -9.74 -3.12
CA LEU A 209 22.61 -8.93 -2.41
C LEU A 209 22.04 -7.87 -3.37
N ALA A 210 20.72 -7.80 -3.49
CA ALA A 210 20.07 -6.76 -4.28
C ALA A 210 20.20 -5.42 -3.54
N ALA A 211 20.70 -4.38 -4.22
CA ALA A 211 20.72 -3.04 -3.67
C ALA A 211 19.28 -2.55 -3.47
N VAL A 212 18.92 -2.23 -2.23
CA VAL A 212 17.62 -1.61 -1.92
C VAL A 212 17.75 -0.11 -2.20
N ALA A 213 17.03 0.38 -3.20
CA ALA A 213 16.98 1.81 -3.51
C ALA A 213 15.89 2.49 -2.65
N PRO A 214 16.19 3.57 -1.93
CA PRO A 214 15.20 4.29 -1.16
C PRO A 214 14.23 5.04 -2.07
N HIS A 215 12.93 4.91 -1.81
CA HIS A 215 11.89 5.62 -2.54
C HIS A 215 11.61 7.01 -1.92
N PRO A 216 11.52 8.09 -2.72
CA PRO A 216 11.11 9.40 -2.21
C PRO A 216 9.64 9.38 -1.76
N TYR A 217 9.28 10.32 -0.88
CA TYR A 217 7.88 10.55 -0.51
C TYR A 217 7.17 11.38 -1.58
N GLU A 218 6.44 10.72 -2.49
CA GLU A 218 5.77 11.37 -3.63
C GLU A 218 4.46 12.09 -3.25
N ALA A 219 3.82 11.67 -2.17
CA ALA A 219 2.54 12.23 -1.72
C ALA A 219 2.65 13.62 -1.07
N ALA A 220 3.84 14.23 -1.03
CA ALA A 220 4.07 15.54 -0.44
C ALA A 220 3.24 16.67 -1.09
N ALA A 221 2.89 16.51 -2.37
CA ALA A 221 2.10 17.48 -3.12
C ALA A 221 0.57 17.29 -2.97
N LEU A 222 0.14 16.18 -2.36
CA LEU A 222 -1.27 15.93 -2.12
C LEU A 222 -1.76 16.77 -0.92
N ALA A 223 -3.08 16.93 -0.82
CA ALA A 223 -3.67 17.58 0.34
C ALA A 223 -3.49 16.71 1.59
N ASP A 224 -3.20 17.34 2.73
CA ASP A 224 -3.09 16.64 4.01
C ASP A 224 -4.47 16.06 4.40
N PRO A 225 -4.58 14.73 4.54
CA PRO A 225 -5.87 14.08 4.80
C PRO A 225 -6.44 14.38 6.20
N PHE A 226 -5.63 14.91 7.11
CA PHE A 226 -6.03 15.27 8.47
C PHE A 226 -6.21 16.77 8.69
N ASN A 227 -5.91 17.58 7.66
CA ASN A 227 -6.22 18.99 7.71
C ASN A 227 -7.70 19.23 7.36
N VAL A 228 -8.26 20.35 7.82
CA VAL A 228 -9.63 20.70 7.49
C VAL A 228 -9.71 20.89 5.99
N LEU A 229 -10.59 20.13 5.32
CA LEU A 229 -10.90 20.39 3.92
C LEU A 229 -11.26 21.87 3.81
N PRO A 230 -10.59 22.65 2.93
CA PRO A 230 -11.07 23.97 2.60
C PRO A 230 -12.57 23.85 2.32
N PRO A 231 -13.41 24.79 2.80
CA PRO A 231 -14.82 24.78 2.44
C PRO A 231 -14.87 24.60 0.92
N ALA A 232 -15.63 23.60 0.45
CA ALA A 232 -15.75 23.30 -0.96
C ALA A 232 -15.89 24.62 -1.71
N PRO A 233 -15.15 24.86 -2.81
CA PRO A 233 -15.23 26.13 -3.51
C PRO A 233 -16.71 26.40 -3.76
N VAL A 234 -17.23 27.43 -3.07
CA VAL A 234 -18.57 27.92 -3.31
C VAL A 234 -18.58 28.24 -4.80
N SER A 235 -19.29 27.41 -5.56
CA SER A 235 -19.41 27.58 -7.00
C SER A 235 -20.22 28.86 -7.21
N GLY A 236 -19.50 29.97 -7.31
CA GLY A 236 -20.10 31.29 -7.39
C GLY A 236 -19.06 32.37 -7.12
N GLN A 237 -18.21 32.68 -8.11
CA GLN A 237 -17.91 34.05 -8.54
C GLN A 237 -16.84 34.05 -9.67
N ARG A 238 -17.16 33.52 -10.85
CA ARG A 238 -16.52 33.93 -12.13
C ARG A 238 -17.56 34.00 -13.24
N GLY A 239 -18.69 34.61 -12.92
CA GLY A 239 -19.73 34.97 -13.88
C GLY A 239 -20.09 36.43 -13.68
N GLY A 240 -19.22 37.34 -14.14
CA GLY A 240 -19.68 38.70 -14.38
C GLY A 240 -20.78 38.61 -15.43
N VAL A 241 -22.02 38.81 -15.03
CA VAL A 241 -23.14 38.82 -15.97
C VAL A 241 -23.00 40.11 -16.80
N ALA A 242 -23.20 40.01 -18.12
CA ALA A 242 -23.21 41.18 -18.98
C ALA A 242 -24.22 42.21 -18.44
N GLY A 243 -23.82 43.48 -18.36
CA GLY A 243 -24.67 44.55 -17.84
C GLY A 243 -25.97 44.73 -18.62
N PRO A 244 -26.96 45.42 -18.04
CA PRO A 244 -28.25 45.64 -18.68
C PRO A 244 -28.10 46.43 -19.98
N ASP A 245 -28.89 46.08 -21.00
CA ASP A 245 -28.94 46.83 -22.25
C ASP A 245 -29.64 48.18 -22.04
N LEU A 246 -28.86 49.27 -22.03
CA LEU A 246 -29.35 50.63 -21.81
C LEU A 246 -29.93 51.28 -23.08
N ARG A 247 -29.77 50.64 -24.25
CA ARG A 247 -30.22 51.22 -25.54
C ARG A 247 -31.67 50.89 -25.88
N ARG A 248 -32.29 49.99 -25.11
CA ARG A 248 -33.68 49.59 -25.30
C ARG A 248 -34.64 50.69 -24.82
N MET A 249 -35.82 50.75 -25.44
CA MET A 249 -36.93 51.52 -24.89
C MET A 249 -37.41 50.86 -23.59
N ARG A 250 -37.55 51.65 -22.52
CA ARG A 250 -37.97 51.17 -21.21
C ARG A 250 -39.46 50.86 -21.19
N GLU A 251 -39.82 49.75 -20.56
CA GLU A 251 -41.21 49.36 -20.33
C GLU A 251 -41.82 50.12 -19.13
N PRO A 252 -43.15 50.29 -19.09
CA PRO A 252 -43.82 51.06 -18.03
C PRO A 252 -43.52 50.56 -16.60
N LEU A 253 -43.38 49.24 -16.43
CA LEU A 253 -43.12 48.59 -15.15
C LEU A 253 -41.67 48.68 -14.66
N GLU A 254 -40.75 49.19 -15.48
CA GLU A 254 -39.36 49.44 -15.09
C GLU A 254 -39.18 50.75 -14.30
N SER A 255 -40.22 51.58 -14.23
CA SER A 255 -40.24 52.78 -13.40
C SER A 255 -40.56 52.48 -11.92
N VAL A 256 -41.19 51.33 -11.67
CA VAL A 256 -41.72 50.95 -10.36
C VAL A 256 -40.74 50.00 -9.68
N ALA A 257 -40.48 50.20 -8.38
CA ALA A 257 -39.64 49.29 -7.61
C ALA A 257 -40.34 47.94 -7.42
N LEU A 258 -39.59 46.84 -7.55
CA LEU A 258 -40.10 45.47 -7.41
C LEU A 258 -40.97 45.22 -6.16
N PRO A 259 -40.63 45.73 -4.97
CA PRO A 259 -41.47 45.56 -3.78
C PRO A 259 -42.85 46.22 -3.86
N ALA A 260 -43.04 47.19 -4.77
CA ALA A 260 -44.29 47.90 -4.98
C ALA A 260 -45.15 47.27 -6.09
N ILE A 261 -44.72 46.14 -6.65
CA ILE A 261 -45.44 45.40 -7.69
C ILE A 261 -46.01 44.13 -7.05
N SER A 262 -47.32 43.93 -7.17
CA SER A 262 -47.99 42.73 -6.68
C SER A 262 -48.68 41.98 -7.82
N MET A 263 -48.63 40.65 -7.80
CA MET A 263 -49.35 39.82 -8.77
C MET A 263 -50.81 39.69 -8.34
N VAL A 264 -51.73 40.16 -9.17
CA VAL A 264 -53.18 40.11 -8.90
C VAL A 264 -53.90 38.99 -9.64
N GLY A 265 -53.25 38.38 -10.64
CA GLY A 265 -53.84 37.27 -11.38
C GLY A 265 -52.99 36.82 -12.56
N SER A 266 -53.50 35.85 -13.29
CA SER A 266 -53.03 35.49 -14.62
C SER A 266 -54.21 35.48 -15.59
N VAL A 267 -53.96 35.78 -16.85
CA VAL A 267 -54.95 35.76 -17.93
C VAL A 267 -54.36 34.99 -19.10
N GLN A 268 -55.08 33.99 -19.58
CA GLN A 268 -54.71 33.22 -20.75
C GLN A 268 -55.58 33.70 -21.92
N GLN A 269 -54.95 34.31 -22.92
CA GLN A 269 -55.61 34.80 -24.13
C GLN A 269 -54.80 34.35 -25.33
N ASP A 270 -55.46 33.81 -26.36
CA ASP A 270 -54.82 33.30 -27.59
C ASP A 270 -53.70 32.27 -27.34
N GLY A 271 -53.90 31.40 -26.34
CA GLY A 271 -52.93 30.37 -25.94
C GLY A 271 -51.69 30.89 -25.22
N ARG A 272 -51.59 32.20 -24.94
CA ARG A 272 -50.47 32.82 -24.24
C ARG A 272 -50.88 33.20 -22.81
N LEU A 273 -50.18 32.64 -21.83
CA LEU A 273 -50.35 32.96 -20.42
C LEU A 273 -49.64 34.29 -20.10
N SER A 274 -50.40 35.27 -19.63
CA SER A 274 -49.89 36.57 -19.18
C SER A 274 -50.17 36.77 -17.69
N ALA A 275 -49.27 37.40 -16.95
CA ALA A 275 -49.53 37.79 -15.57
C ALA A 275 -50.13 39.19 -15.52
N LEU A 276 -51.03 39.41 -14.56
CA LEU A 276 -51.58 40.72 -14.22
C LEU A 276 -50.86 41.22 -12.98
N LEU A 277 -50.16 42.33 -13.13
CA LEU A 277 -49.37 42.97 -12.07
C LEU A 277 -50.00 44.31 -11.71
N LEU A 278 -50.29 44.52 -10.44
CA LEU A 278 -50.70 45.81 -9.89
C LEU A 278 -49.45 46.59 -9.49
N ALA A 279 -49.29 47.78 -10.07
CA ALA A 279 -48.23 48.71 -9.74
C ALA A 279 -48.86 50.07 -9.44
N GLY A 280 -48.89 50.46 -8.16
CA GLY A 280 -49.67 51.60 -7.69
C GLY A 280 -51.18 51.34 -7.83
N GLN A 281 -51.86 52.12 -8.67
CA GLN A 281 -53.31 52.00 -8.92
C GLN A 281 -53.66 51.44 -10.31
N ARG A 282 -52.66 50.95 -11.07
CA ARG A 282 -52.85 50.48 -12.44
C ARG A 282 -52.44 49.02 -12.57
N VAL A 283 -53.25 48.25 -13.30
CA VAL A 283 -52.96 46.86 -13.64
C VAL A 283 -52.26 46.81 -14.99
N TYR A 284 -51.14 46.12 -15.03
CA TYR A 284 -50.32 45.91 -16.22
C TYR A 284 -50.33 44.42 -16.57
N ARG A 285 -50.40 44.14 -17.87
CA ARG A 285 -50.29 42.78 -18.41
C ARG A 285 -48.84 42.54 -18.84
N VAL A 286 -48.21 41.48 -18.33
CA VAL A 286 -46.85 41.09 -18.69
C VAL A 286 -46.77 39.67 -19.22
N THR A 287 -45.85 39.43 -20.14
CA THR A 287 -45.52 38.11 -20.69
C THR A 287 -44.09 37.72 -20.32
N VAL A 288 -43.75 36.43 -20.48
CA VAL A 288 -42.37 35.96 -20.33
C VAL A 288 -41.45 36.78 -21.26
N GLY A 289 -40.31 37.24 -20.73
CA GLY A 289 -39.35 38.10 -21.44
C GLY A 289 -39.58 39.61 -21.30
N GLN A 290 -40.72 40.06 -20.76
CA GLN A 290 -40.92 41.47 -20.41
C GLN A 290 -40.19 41.85 -19.13
N TYR A 291 -40.00 43.15 -18.93
CA TYR A 291 -39.20 43.69 -17.86
C TYR A 291 -40.02 44.43 -16.81
N LEU A 292 -39.51 44.37 -15.59
CA LEU A 292 -40.15 44.86 -14.39
C LEU A 292 -39.08 45.30 -13.40
N GLY A 293 -39.41 46.28 -12.57
CA GLY A 293 -38.47 46.74 -11.56
C GLY A 293 -37.40 47.68 -12.11
N GLN A 294 -36.86 48.50 -11.21
CA GLN A 294 -35.74 49.40 -11.51
C GLN A 294 -34.41 48.67 -11.72
N ASN A 295 -34.28 47.43 -11.22
CA ASN A 295 -33.07 46.61 -11.29
C ASN A 295 -33.05 45.68 -12.53
N HIS A 296 -33.65 46.11 -13.64
CA HIS A 296 -33.71 45.35 -14.89
C HIS A 296 -34.22 43.92 -14.72
N GLY A 297 -35.28 43.75 -13.92
CA GLY A 297 -35.93 42.46 -13.73
C GLY A 297 -36.54 41.97 -15.05
N VAL A 298 -36.31 40.73 -15.45
CA VAL A 298 -36.97 40.09 -16.59
C VAL A 298 -37.78 38.90 -16.12
N VAL A 299 -39.00 38.78 -16.63
CA VAL A 299 -39.90 37.66 -16.35
C VAL A 299 -39.33 36.41 -17.01
N THR A 300 -38.98 35.42 -16.20
CA THR A 300 -38.43 34.15 -16.68
C THR A 300 -39.50 33.09 -16.87
N ASP A 301 -40.53 33.11 -16.02
CA ASP A 301 -41.62 32.13 -16.06
C ASP A 301 -42.89 32.72 -15.45
N ILE A 302 -44.05 32.31 -15.97
CA ILE A 302 -45.37 32.72 -15.48
C ILE A 302 -46.20 31.48 -15.22
N SER A 303 -46.71 31.36 -14.00
CA SER A 303 -47.68 30.34 -13.61
C SER A 303 -48.98 30.99 -13.14
N GLU A 304 -50.02 30.19 -12.91
CA GLU A 304 -51.30 30.70 -12.38
C GLU A 304 -51.17 31.31 -10.98
N ARG A 305 -50.18 30.86 -10.20
CA ARG A 305 -50.02 31.19 -8.77
C ARG A 305 -48.86 32.13 -8.47
N ALA A 306 -47.87 32.20 -9.36
CA ALA A 306 -46.69 33.01 -9.16
C ALA A 306 -46.03 33.38 -10.50
N LEU A 307 -45.39 34.55 -10.51
CA LEU A 307 -44.49 34.99 -11.56
C LEU A 307 -43.05 34.89 -11.06
N GLN A 308 -42.17 34.26 -11.84
CA GLN A 308 -40.73 34.21 -11.56
C GLN A 308 -39.99 35.26 -12.40
N TYR A 309 -39.00 35.89 -11.78
CA TYR A 309 -38.17 36.89 -12.44
C TYR A 309 -36.70 36.75 -12.04
N LYS A 310 -35.82 37.28 -12.87
CA LYS A 310 -34.40 37.52 -12.54
C LYS A 310 -34.10 39.00 -12.66
N GLU A 311 -33.39 39.57 -11.70
CA GLU A 311 -32.97 40.98 -11.67
C GLU A 311 -31.44 41.09 -11.62
N LEU A 312 -30.92 42.23 -12.08
CA LEU A 312 -29.50 42.55 -12.04
C LEU A 312 -29.24 43.60 -10.96
N LEU A 313 -28.46 43.20 -9.95
CA LEU A 313 -27.97 44.06 -8.87
C LEU A 313 -26.55 44.50 -9.19
N GLN A 314 -26.26 45.78 -9.02
CA GLN A 314 -24.91 46.29 -9.13
C GLN A 314 -24.18 46.06 -7.80
N ASP A 315 -23.02 45.41 -7.86
CA ASP A 315 -22.12 45.24 -6.72
C ASP A 315 -21.32 46.53 -6.49
N GLY A 316 -20.85 46.75 -5.26
CA GLY A 316 -20.11 47.97 -4.88
C GLY A 316 -18.82 48.19 -5.68
N GLY A 317 -18.30 47.15 -6.33
CA GLY A 317 -17.14 47.19 -7.23
C GLY A 317 -17.48 47.41 -8.71
N GLY A 318 -18.72 47.77 -9.07
CA GLY A 318 -19.14 48.05 -10.45
C GLY A 318 -19.49 46.81 -11.29
N GLY A 319 -19.43 45.60 -10.73
CA GLY A 319 -19.87 44.36 -11.37
C GLY A 319 -21.38 44.12 -11.24
N TRP A 320 -21.96 43.34 -12.15
CA TRP A 320 -23.38 42.95 -12.08
C TRP A 320 -23.55 41.55 -11.48
N ARG A 321 -24.56 41.40 -10.63
CA ARG A 321 -24.95 40.15 -9.97
C ARG A 321 -26.42 39.86 -10.26
N GLU A 322 -26.73 38.67 -10.75
CA GLU A 322 -28.13 38.24 -10.91
C GLU A 322 -28.72 37.78 -9.58
N ARG A 323 -29.95 38.20 -9.27
CA ARG A 323 -30.79 37.66 -8.19
C ARG A 323 -32.10 37.17 -8.79
N ARG A 324 -32.52 35.95 -8.43
CA ARG A 324 -33.82 35.39 -8.83
C ARG A 324 -34.85 35.61 -7.73
N GLY A 325 -36.07 35.96 -8.12
CA GLY A 325 -37.18 36.19 -7.20
C GLY A 325 -38.51 35.67 -7.76
N SER A 326 -39.53 35.65 -6.92
CA SER A 326 -40.89 35.29 -7.32
C SER A 326 -41.91 36.24 -6.70
N LEU A 327 -42.95 36.58 -7.45
CA LEU A 327 -44.13 37.32 -6.99
C LEU A 327 -45.30 36.36 -6.94
N SER A 328 -45.81 36.08 -5.74
CA SER A 328 -46.97 35.22 -5.53
C SER A 328 -48.28 35.98 -5.73
N LEU A 329 -49.34 35.27 -6.11
CA LEU A 329 -50.69 35.81 -6.22
C LEU A 329 -51.16 36.37 -4.87
N SER A 330 -51.43 37.68 -4.84
CA SER A 330 -51.99 38.34 -3.67
C SER A 330 -53.49 38.05 -3.58
N LYS A 331 -53.93 37.49 -2.45
CA LYS A 331 -55.35 37.26 -2.17
C LYS A 331 -56.02 38.63 -2.02
N ALA A 332 -57.03 38.92 -2.83
CA ALA A 332 -57.82 40.15 -2.72
C ALA A 332 -58.40 40.27 -1.30
N GLY A 333 -57.89 41.19 -0.48
CA GLY A 333 -58.33 41.31 0.90
C GLY A 333 -57.61 42.29 1.83
N ASP A 334 -56.41 42.80 1.52
CA ASP A 334 -55.70 43.72 2.43
C ASP A 334 -55.12 44.94 1.71
N ALA A 335 -55.98 45.90 1.38
CA ALA A 335 -55.60 47.28 1.11
C ALA A 335 -56.32 48.18 2.12
N LYS A 336 -55.82 48.22 3.35
CA LYS A 336 -56.27 49.19 4.35
C LYS A 336 -55.54 50.51 4.07
N ALA A 337 -56.28 51.47 3.52
CA ALA A 337 -55.85 52.85 3.43
C ALA A 337 -55.62 53.42 4.84
N SER A 338 -54.42 53.89 5.11
CA SER A 338 -54.14 54.82 6.22
C SER A 338 -53.73 56.15 5.60
N VAL A 339 -54.71 57.03 5.42
CA VAL A 339 -54.49 58.48 5.26
C VAL A 339 -54.19 59.03 6.66
N PRO A 340 -53.20 59.94 6.80
CA PRO A 340 -52.87 60.54 8.09
C PRO A 340 -53.91 61.60 8.46
N GLU A 341 -54.53 61.47 9.63
CA GLU A 341 -55.33 62.53 10.24
C GLU A 341 -54.39 63.42 11.06
N ALA A 342 -54.35 64.70 10.68
CA ALA A 342 -53.61 65.74 11.37
C ALA A 342 -54.37 66.18 12.64
N ALA A 343 -53.62 66.42 13.73
CA ALA A 343 -54.05 67.21 14.87
C ALA A 343 -54.35 68.66 14.44
N PRO A 344 -55.19 69.42 15.16
CA PRO A 344 -54.93 69.82 16.55
C PRO A 344 -55.84 69.19 17.61
#